data_AF-A0A936JZQ9-F1
#
_entry.id   AF-A0A936JZQ9-F1
#
_cell.length_a   1.000
_cell.length_b   1.000
_cell.length_c   1.000
_cell.angle_alpha   90.00
_cell.angle_beta   90.00
_cell.angle_gamma   90.00
#
_symmetry.space_group_name_H-M   'P 1'
#
loop_
_entity.id
_entity.type
_entity.pdbx_description
1 polymer ?
#
loop_
_entity_poly.entity_id
_entity_poly.type
_entity_poly.pdbx_seq_one_letter_code
_entity_poly.pdbx_strand_id
1 'polypeptide(L)' 'MDFEFTCDRLSRVRDCFVFSCYTGLAYIDIYTLRREHIEYNAANGQYFIRKNREKQAWNQLYRYLNRQKKY' A
#
# COMPACT_ATOMS: atom_id res chain seq x y z
N MET A 1 -19.86 -10.90 1.51
CA MET A 1 -19.53 -9.98 2.63
C MET A 1 -20.02 -8.63 2.17
N ASP A 2 -21.33 -8.42 2.23
CA ASP A 2 -22.01 -7.50 1.31
C ASP A 2 -22.62 -6.34 2.08
N PHE A 3 -21.75 -5.62 2.79
CA PHE A 3 -22.10 -4.34 3.39
C PHE A 3 -21.52 -3.22 2.52
N GLU A 4 -22.40 -2.47 1.88
CA GLU A 4 -22.02 -1.29 1.10
C GLU A 4 -22.03 -0.04 1.98
N PHE A 5 -20.88 0.62 2.05
CA PHE A 5 -20.79 1.91 2.71
C PHE A 5 -21.30 3.01 1.78
N THR A 6 -22.12 3.91 2.31
CA THR A 6 -22.55 5.13 1.60
C THR A 6 -21.41 6.14 1.39
N CYS A 7 -20.27 5.95 2.08
CA CYS A 7 -19.09 6.81 2.00
C CYS A 7 -17.93 6.08 1.31
N ASP A 8 -17.53 6.55 0.14
CA ASP A 8 -16.43 5.98 -0.67
C ASP A 8 -15.11 5.88 0.09
N ARG A 9 -14.84 6.83 0.98
CA ARG A 9 -13.63 6.82 1.82
C ARG A 9 -13.60 5.60 2.73
N LEU A 10 -14.75 5.21 3.31
CA LEU A 10 -14.84 4.04 4.17
C LEU A 10 -14.71 2.74 3.36
N SER A 11 -15.28 2.68 2.16
CA SER A 11 -15.09 1.56 1.22
C SER A 11 -13.61 1.33 0.93
N ARG A 12 -12.86 2.39 0.61
CA ARG A 12 -11.40 2.30 0.39
C ARG A 12 -10.64 1.85 1.64
N VAL A 13 -11.03 2.31 2.83
CA VAL A 13 -10.38 1.88 4.08
C VAL A 13 -10.64 0.41 4.34
N ARG A 14 -11.86 -0.09 4.12
CA ARG A 14 -12.19 -1.52 4.18
C ARG A 14 -11.31 -2.30 3.22
N ASP A 15 -11.23 -1.89 1.97
CA ASP A 15 -10.48 -2.63 0.95
C ASP A 15 -8.99 -2.71 1.30
N CYS A 16 -8.39 -1.60 1.77
CA CYS A 16 -7.01 -1.58 2.26
C CYS A 16 -6.81 -2.49 3.49
N PHE A 17 -7.76 -2.47 4.43
CA PHE A 17 -7.70 -3.30 5.63
C PHE A 17 -7.80 -4.79 5.30
N VAL A 18 -8.79 -5.18 4.49
CA VAL A 18 -8.98 -6.56 4.05
C VAL A 18 -7.76 -7.04 3.26
N PHE A 19 -7.24 -6.21 2.35
CA PHE A 19 -5.99 -6.51 1.63
C PHE A 19 -4.80 -6.72 2.59
N SER A 20 -4.70 -5.91 3.65
CA SER A 20 -3.66 -6.09 4.68
C SER A 20 -3.81 -7.41 5.44
N CYS A 21 -5.03 -7.88 5.71
CA CYS A 21 -5.27 -9.16 6.36
C CYS A 21 -4.84 -10.35 5.50
N TYR A 22 -5.01 -10.26 4.18
CA TYR A 22 -4.61 -11.33 3.26
C TYR A 22 -3.10 -11.36 2.97
N THR A 23 -2.45 -10.19 2.95
CA THR A 23 -1.04 -10.08 2.53
C THR A 23 -0.06 -9.86 3.68
N GLY A 24 -0.53 -9.49 4.86
CA GLY A 24 0.29 -9.13 6.01
C GLY A 24 1.08 -7.82 5.85
N LEU A 25 0.78 -7.03 4.82
CA LEU A 25 1.46 -5.76 4.56
C LEU A 25 0.97 -4.65 5.51
N ALA A 26 1.91 -3.87 6.03
CA ALA A 26 1.57 -2.68 6.79
C ALA A 26 0.87 -1.65 5.88
N TYR A 27 0.00 -0.80 6.46
CA TYR A 27 -0.72 0.24 5.72
C TYR A 27 0.20 1.06 4.81
N ILE A 28 1.38 1.43 5.33
CA ILE A 28 2.29 2.26 4.56
C ILE A 28 2.92 1.54 3.37
N ASP A 29 3.06 0.22 3.47
CA ASP A 29 3.53 -0.59 2.36
C ASP A 29 2.50 -0.66 1.24
N ILE A 30 1.22 -0.76 1.61
CA ILE A 30 0.06 -0.70 0.70
C ILE A 30 -0.04 0.69 0.07
N TYR A 31 0.06 1.75 0.87
CA TYR A 31 -0.06 3.14 0.41
C TYR A 31 1.04 3.53 -0.61
N THR A 32 2.23 2.94 -0.48
CA THR A 32 3.35 3.16 -1.41
C THR A 32 3.49 2.05 -2.45
N LEU A 33 2.54 1.12 -2.50
CA LEU A 33 2.51 0.05 -3.50
C LEU A 33 2.22 0.64 -4.88
N ARG A 34 2.89 0.13 -5.89
CA ARG A 34 2.78 0.55 -7.29
C ARG A 34 2.65 -0.69 -8.15
N ARG A 35 2.12 -0.53 -9.37
CA ARG A 35 1.93 -1.63 -10.31
C ARG A 35 3.22 -2.41 -10.58
N GLU A 36 4.36 -1.70 -10.62
CA GLU A 36 5.70 -2.27 -10.80
C GLU A 36 6.12 -3.26 -9.69
N HIS A 37 5.52 -3.17 -8.50
CA HIS A 37 5.78 -4.09 -7.38
C HIS A 37 4.95 -5.37 -7.47
N ILE A 38 4.05 -5.50 -8.46
CA ILE A 38 3.20 -6.67 -8.66
C ILE A 38 3.73 -7.43 -9.86
N GLU A 39 4.35 -8.57 -9.60
CA GLU A 39 4.98 -9.41 -10.61
C GLU A 39 4.10 -10.63 -10.88
N TYR A 40 3.85 -10.92 -12.15
CA TYR A 40 3.15 -12.15 -12.55
C TYR A 40 4.16 -13.28 -12.70
N ASN A 41 3.94 -14.35 -11.96
CA ASN A 41 4.72 -15.57 -12.10
C ASN A 41 3.99 -16.54 -13.02
N ALA A 42 4.47 -16.66 -14.26
CA ALA A 42 3.91 -17.53 -15.27
C ALA A 42 4.06 -19.04 -14.96
N ALA A 43 5.02 -19.44 -14.13
CA ALA A 43 5.19 -20.85 -13.75
C ALA A 43 4.09 -21.34 -12.79
N ASN A 44 3.55 -20.43 -11.98
CA ASN A 44 2.57 -20.76 -10.94
C ASN A 44 1.17 -20.19 -11.25
N GLY A 45 1.06 -19.34 -12.28
CA GLY A 45 -0.19 -18.63 -12.62
C GLY A 45 -0.63 -17.61 -11.58
N GLN A 46 0.28 -17.11 -10.75
CA GLN A 46 -0.04 -16.27 -9.58
C GLN A 46 0.69 -14.93 -9.61
N TYR A 47 0.09 -13.93 -8.96
CA TYR A 47 0.73 -12.64 -8.72
C TYR A 47 1.48 -12.63 -7.40
N PHE A 48 2.70 -12.09 -7.43
CA PHE A 48 3.55 -11.87 -6.27
C PHE A 48 3.74 -10.39 -6.04
N ILE A 49 3.77 -9.99 -4.77
CA ILE A 49 4.13 -8.63 -4.37
C ILE A 49 5.60 -8.63 -4.02
N ARG A 50 6.43 -8.01 -4.86
CA ARG A 50 7.86 -7.85 -4.63
C ARG A 50 8.17 -6.38 -4.39
N LYS A 51 8.43 -6.05 -3.13
CA LYS A 51 8.75 -4.69 -2.70
C LYS A 51 9.76 -4.75 -1.56
N ASN A 52 10.78 -3.89 -1.63
CA ASN A 52 11.70 -3.71 -0.51
C ASN A 52 10.96 -3.05 0.67
N ARG A 53 11.06 -3.67 1.84
CA ARG A 53 10.47 -3.13 3.07
C ARG A 53 11.19 -1.84 3.45
N GLU A 54 10.50 -0.70 3.35
CA GLU A 54 11.04 0.57 3.84
C GLU A 54 10.74 0.70 5.34
N LYS A 55 11.75 0.53 6.20
CA LYS A 55 11.62 0.89 7.62
C LYS A 55 11.63 2.42 7.75
N GLN A 56 10.50 2.99 8.15
CA GLN A 56 10.32 4.43 8.21
C GLN A 56 10.68 4.97 9.59
N ALA A 57 11.97 5.10 9.86
CA ALA A 57 12.41 5.90 11.00
C ALA A 57 12.59 7.38 10.61
N TRP A 58 13.04 7.68 9.38
CA TRP A 58 13.43 9.07 9.01
C TRP A 58 13.03 9.54 7.61
N ASN A 59 12.77 8.63 6.66
CA ASN A 59 12.59 8.98 5.26
C ASN A 59 11.32 9.80 4.98
N GLN A 60 10.24 9.61 5.75
CA GLN A 60 9.00 10.36 5.57
C GLN A 60 9.10 11.80 6.05
N LEU A 61 9.64 12.02 7.24
CA LEU A 61 9.87 13.35 7.80
C LEU A 61 10.80 14.14 6.88
N TYR A 62 11.88 13.50 6.40
CA TYR A 62 12.79 14.11 5.44
C TYR A 62 12.08 14.51 4.13
N ARG A 63 11.21 13.65 3.57
CA ARG A 63 10.38 13.98 2.39
C ARG A 63 9.37 15.08 2.65
N TYR A 64 8.85 15.21 3.87
CA TYR A 64 7.95 16.30 4.26
C TYR A 64 8.70 17.63 4.37
N LEU A 65 9.80 17.65 5.11
CA LEU A 65 10.65 18.83 5.29
C LEU A 65 11.19 19.36 3.95
N ASN A 66 11.61 18.47 3.06
CA ASN A 66 12.07 18.87 1.71
C ASN A 66 10.94 19.38 0.80
N ARG A 67 9.69 18.99 1.04
CA ARG A 67 8.53 19.57 0.32
C ARG A 67 8.23 20.99 0.80
N GLN A 68 8.42 21.28 2.08
CA GLN A 68 8.20 22.61 2.66
C GLN A 68 9.30 23.60 2.29
N LYS A 69 10.55 23.16 2.08
CA LYS A 69 11.68 24.02 1.63
C LYS A 69 11.68 24.38 0.14
N LYS A 70 10.72 23.86 -0.65
CA LYS A 70 10.61 24.12 -2.10
C LYS A 70 9.67 25.31 -2.40
N TYR A 71 9.17 25.97 -1.37
CA TYR A 71 8.52 27.28 -1.40
C TYR A 71 9.33 28.22 -0.50
#